data_AF-A0A523FCG2-F1
#
_entry.id   AF-A0A523FCG2-F1
#
_cell.length_a   1.000
_cell.length_b   1.000
_cell.length_c   1.000
_cell.angle_alpha   90.00
_cell.angle_beta   90.00
_cell.angle_gamma   90.00
#
_symmetry.space_group_name_H-M   'P 1'
#
loop_
_entity.id
_entity.type
_entity.pdbx_description
1 polymer ?
#
loop_
_entity_poly.entity_id
_entity_poly.type
_entity_poly.pdbx_seq_one_letter_code
_entity_poly.pdbx_strand_id
1 'polypeptide(L)'
;MSGYAQLGRLLTEAPTMENLVQRGIAFASGRVGQIDYVEAHKCFNLAAARGDQAAIRHREEIASEMSRDQIAEALRSAREWLSRH
;
A
#
# COMPACT_ATOMS: atom_id res chain seq x y z
N MET A 1 24.08 6.50 -5.90
CA MET A 1 24.35 6.04 -4.52
C MET A 1 23.16 6.36 -3.61
N SER A 2 21.99 5.73 -3.63
CA SER A 2 21.27 4.83 -4.53
C SER A 2 19.84 4.87 -3.97
N GLY A 3 18.81 5.26 -4.74
CA GLY A 3 17.45 5.48 -4.23
C GLY A 3 16.85 4.30 -3.45
N TYR A 4 17.41 3.11 -3.64
CA TYR A 4 17.11 1.89 -2.89
C TYR A 4 17.39 1.97 -1.37
N ALA A 5 18.39 2.73 -0.92
CA ALA A 5 18.68 2.87 0.51
C ALA A 5 17.61 3.68 1.25
N GLN A 6 17.01 4.67 0.56
CA GLN A 6 15.90 5.45 1.08
C GLN A 6 14.61 4.63 1.05
N LEU A 7 14.37 3.88 -0.04
CA LEU A 7 13.24 2.96 -0.12
C LEU A 7 13.28 1.90 0.98
N GLY A 8 14.42 1.25 1.23
CA GLY A 8 14.55 0.27 2.30
C GLY A 8 14.19 0.83 3.68
N ARG A 9 14.61 2.08 3.96
CA ARG A 9 14.33 2.76 5.23
C ARG A 9 12.84 3.08 5.39
N LEU A 10 12.22 3.61 4.35
CA LEU A 10 10.78 3.90 4.30
C LEU A 10 9.93 2.64 4.48
N LEU A 11 10.39 1.49 3.99
CA LEU A 11 9.68 0.21 4.13
C LEU A 11 9.80 -0.38 5.54
N THR A 12 10.91 -0.14 6.25
CA THR A 12 11.12 -0.58 7.65
C THR A 12 10.49 0.35 8.69
N GLU A 13 10.29 1.61 8.34
CA GLU A 13 9.62 2.58 9.22
C GLU A 13 8.10 2.31 9.27
N ALA A 14 7.47 2.73 10.37
CA ALA A 14 6.02 2.65 10.50
C ALA A 14 5.34 3.31 9.28
N PRO A 15 4.17 2.82 8.82
CA PRO A 15 3.43 3.45 7.73
C PRO A 15 3.26 4.95 8.01
N THR A 16 3.96 5.79 7.28
CA THR A 16 3.72 7.24 7.29
C THR A 16 2.90 7.61 6.07
N MET A 17 2.10 8.67 6.20
CA MET A 17 1.28 9.17 5.10
C MET A 17 2.10 9.50 3.84
N GLU A 18 3.36 9.88 4.02
CA GLU A 18 4.26 10.33 2.95
C GLU A 18 4.77 9.19 2.06
N ASN A 19 4.74 7.94 2.52
CA ASN A 19 5.35 6.83 1.77
C ASN A 19 4.38 5.74 1.31
N LEU A 20 3.07 5.94 1.50
CA LEU A 20 2.04 4.93 1.25
C LEU A 20 2.13 4.32 -0.16
N VAL A 21 2.34 5.14 -1.19
CA VAL A 21 2.48 4.64 -2.58
C VAL A 21 3.69 3.71 -2.72
N GLN A 22 4.84 4.08 -2.17
CA GLN A 22 6.05 3.27 -2.27
C GLN A 22 5.94 1.97 -1.47
N ARG A 23 5.29 2.00 -0.29
CA ARG A 23 4.96 0.79 0.47
C ARG A 23 4.01 -0.11 -0.32
N GLY A 24 2.97 0.45 -0.92
CA GLY A 24 2.04 -0.30 -1.77
C GLY A 24 2.73 -1.03 -2.91
N ILE A 25 3.63 -0.33 -3.63
CA ILE A 25 4.43 -0.93 -4.71
C ILE A 25 5.31 -2.06 -4.20
N ALA A 26 5.95 -1.91 -3.03
CA ALA A 26 6.84 -2.92 -2.49
C ALA A 26 6.11 -4.22 -2.14
N PHE A 27 4.92 -4.12 -1.52
CA PHE A 27 4.08 -5.27 -1.23
C PHE A 27 3.53 -5.94 -2.50
N ALA A 28 3.07 -5.16 -3.49
CA ALA A 28 2.56 -5.69 -4.74
C ALA A 28 3.64 -6.39 -5.60
N SER A 29 4.90 -5.96 -5.47
CA SER A 29 6.04 -6.52 -6.23
C SER A 29 6.86 -7.57 -5.47
N GLY A 30 6.50 -7.88 -4.22
CA GLY A 30 7.27 -8.83 -3.39
C GLY A 30 8.67 -8.32 -3.00
N ARG A 31 8.93 -7.01 -3.07
CA ARG A 31 10.25 -6.44 -2.69
C ARG A 31 10.55 -6.55 -1.19
N VAL A 32 9.52 -6.78 -0.39
CA VAL A 32 9.58 -6.93 1.06
C VAL A 32 9.29 -8.36 1.52
N GLY A 33 9.37 -9.34 0.61
CA GLY A 33 9.09 -10.75 0.90
C GLY A 33 8.12 -11.34 -0.11
N GLN A 34 7.07 -12.00 0.36
CA GLN A 34 6.01 -12.48 -0.54
C GLN A 34 5.12 -11.31 -1.00
N ILE A 35 4.51 -11.47 -2.17
CA ILE A 35 3.48 -10.54 -2.64
C ILE A 35 2.32 -10.54 -1.64
N ASP A 36 1.97 -9.35 -1.15
CA ASP A 36 0.84 -9.13 -0.26
C ASP A 36 -0.08 -8.06 -0.86
N TYR A 37 -1.11 -8.50 -1.60
CA TYR A 37 -2.05 -7.59 -2.21
C TYR A 37 -2.97 -6.90 -1.19
N VAL A 38 -3.17 -7.46 0.00
CA VAL A 38 -3.99 -6.84 1.06
C VAL A 38 -3.28 -5.60 1.60
N GLU A 39 -2.01 -5.74 1.97
CA GLU A 39 -1.20 -4.60 2.43
C GLU A 39 -0.97 -3.57 1.32
N ALA A 40 -0.77 -4.03 0.07
CA ALA A 40 -0.63 -3.13 -1.07
C ALA A 40 -1.90 -2.30 -1.30
N HIS A 41 -3.07 -2.95 -1.36
CA HIS A 41 -4.35 -2.29 -1.59
C HIS A 41 -4.70 -1.34 -0.46
N LYS A 42 -4.41 -1.71 0.80
CA LYS A 42 -4.56 -0.80 1.94
C LYS A 42 -3.76 0.49 1.73
N CYS A 43 -2.48 0.37 1.40
CA CYS A 43 -1.61 1.53 1.21
C CYS A 43 -2.07 2.42 0.05
N PHE A 44 -2.44 1.83 -1.09
CA PHE A 44 -2.97 2.59 -2.22
C PHE A 44 -4.32 3.24 -1.93
N ASN A 45 -5.22 2.57 -1.20
CA ASN A 45 -6.49 3.15 -0.79
C ASN A 45 -6.30 4.39 0.10
N LEU A 46 -5.35 4.35 1.04
CA LEU A 46 -5.03 5.49 1.90
C LEU A 46 -4.43 6.67 1.11
N ALA A 47 -3.55 6.40 0.15
CA ALA A 47 -2.98 7.44 -0.72
C ALA A 47 -4.02 8.00 -1.70
N ALA A 48 -4.88 7.14 -2.27
CA ALA A 48 -5.97 7.52 -3.17
C ALA A 48 -7.00 8.43 -2.46
N ALA A 49 -7.31 8.16 -1.19
CA ALA A 49 -8.20 9.01 -0.39
C ALA A 49 -7.69 10.46 -0.23
N ARG A 50 -6.40 10.70 -0.50
CA ARG A 50 -5.78 12.04 -0.48
C ARG A 50 -5.62 12.66 -1.87
N GLY A 51 -6.15 12.01 -2.91
CA GLY A 51 -6.14 12.50 -4.28
C GLY A 51 -4.96 12.03 -5.14
N ASP A 52 -4.13 11.10 -4.65
CA ASP A 52 -3.03 10.54 -5.45
C ASP A 52 -3.58 9.67 -6.60
N GLN A 53 -3.42 10.17 -7.83
CA GLN A 53 -3.93 9.52 -9.04
C GLN A 53 -3.17 8.23 -9.39
N ALA A 54 -1.87 8.15 -9.06
CA ALA A 54 -1.11 6.92 -9.27
C ALA A 54 -1.60 5.82 -8.32
N ALA A 55 -1.92 6.19 -7.08
CA ALA A 55 -2.47 5.26 -6.11
C ALA A 55 -3.85 4.73 -6.53
N ILE A 56 -4.72 5.56 -7.12
CA ILE A 56 -6.02 5.12 -7.64
C ILE A 56 -5.83 4.03 -8.71
N ARG A 57 -4.94 4.26 -9.68
CA ARG A 57 -4.66 3.29 -10.75
C ARG A 57 -4.10 1.98 -10.20
N HIS A 58 -3.08 2.06 -9.35
CA HIS A 58 -2.50 0.85 -8.76
C HIS A 58 -3.49 0.06 -7.91
N ARG A 59 -4.38 0.75 -7.18
CA ARG A 59 -5.45 0.09 -6.41
C ARG A 59 -6.40 -0.68 -7.32
N GLU A 60 -6.77 -0.12 -8.46
CA GLU A 60 -7.65 -0.76 -9.43
C GLU A 60 -6.97 -1.95 -10.13
N GLU A 61 -5.70 -1.80 -10.50
CA GLU A 61 -4.89 -2.86 -11.10
C GLU A 61 -4.78 -4.08 -10.19
N ILE A 62 -4.42 -3.91 -8.92
CA ILE A 62 -4.25 -5.07 -8.04
C ILE A 62 -5.59 -5.64 -7.55
N ALA A 63 -6.68 -4.88 -7.60
CA ALA A 63 -7.99 -5.36 -7.18
C ALA A 63 -8.50 -6.50 -8.07
N SER A 64 -8.05 -6.60 -9.33
CA SER A 64 -8.38 -7.76 -10.20
C SER A 64 -7.70 -9.05 -9.75
N GLU A 65 -6.59 -8.96 -9.02
CA GLU A 65 -5.81 -10.09 -8.50
C GLU A 65 -6.26 -10.54 -7.11
N MET A 66 -7.26 -9.87 -6.53
CA MET A 66 -7.73 -10.09 -5.17
C MET A 66 -9.10 -10.76 -5.12
N SER A 67 -9.30 -11.59 -4.10
CA SER A 67 -10.63 -12.06 -3.74
C SER A 67 -11.44 -10.94 -3.06
N ARG A 68 -12.77 -11.11 -3.04
CA ARG A 68 -13.67 -10.18 -2.33
C ARG A 68 -13.31 -10.05 -0.85
N ASP A 69 -12.93 -11.15 -0.21
CA ASP A 69 -12.55 -11.18 1.20
C ASP A 69 -11.25 -10.40 1.43
N GLN A 70 -10.28 -10.53 0.53
CA GLN A 70 -9.03 -9.75 0.58
C GLN A 70 -9.29 -8.25 0.41
N ILE A 71 -10.19 -7.86 -0.49
CA ILE A 71 -10.57 -6.45 -0.66
C ILE A 71 -11.25 -5.92 0.61
N ALA A 72 -12.21 -6.68 1.17
CA ALA A 72 -12.90 -6.30 2.39
C ALA A 72 -11.92 -6.12 3.56
N GLU A 73 -10.95 -7.03 3.68
CA GLU A 73 -9.89 -6.99 4.66
C GLU A 73 -8.99 -5.75 4.51
N ALA A 74 -8.52 -5.47 3.30
CA ALA A 74 -7.70 -4.30 3.01
C ALA A 74 -8.42 -2.99 3.36
N LEU A 75 -9.71 -2.88 3.03
CA LEU A 75 -10.53 -1.72 3.34
C LEU A 75 -10.81 -1.56 4.84
N ARG A 76 -11.03 -2.68 5.56
CA ARG A 76 -11.19 -2.67 7.02
C ARG A 76 -9.90 -2.18 7.69
N SER A 77 -8.77 -2.77 7.32
CA SER A 77 -7.46 -2.40 7.84
C SER A 77 -7.10 -0.94 7.49
N ALA A 78 -7.49 -0.42 6.33
CA ALA A 78 -7.31 1.00 5.99
C ALA A 78 -8.11 1.93 6.92
N ARG A 79 -9.38 1.60 7.21
CA ARG A 79 -10.21 2.37 8.14
C ARG A 79 -9.64 2.35 9.55
N GLU A 80 -9.20 1.19 10.03
CA GLU A 80 -8.56 1.08 11.34
C GLU A 80 -7.30 1.92 11.42
N TRP A 81 -6.49 1.93 10.36
CA TRP A 81 -5.30 2.76 10.31
C TRP A 81 -5.62 4.26 10.41
N LEU A 82 -6.64 4.74 9.68
CA LEU A 82 -7.14 6.13 9.75
C LEU A 82 -7.74 6.49 11.10
N SER A 83 -8.28 5.51 11.85
CA SER A 83 -8.81 5.79 13.19
C SER A 83 -7.71 6.00 14.24
N ARG A 84 -6.49 5.56 13.94
CA ARG A 84 -5.34 5.58 14.86
C ARG A 84 -4.35 6.72 14.55
N HIS A 85 -4.49 7.42 13.43
CA HIS A 85 -3.55 8.44 12.93
C HIS A 85 -4.31 9.62 12.33
#